data_AF-A0AAV4Y9Z9-F1
#
_entry.id   AF-A0AAV4Y9Z9-F1
#
_cell.length_a   1.000
_cell.length_b   1.000
_cell.length_c   1.000
_cell.angle_alpha   90.00
_cell.angle_beta   90.00
_cell.angle_gamma   90.00
#
_symmetry.space_group_name_H-M   'P 1'
#
loop_
_entity.id
_entity.type
_entity.pdbx_description
1 polymer ?
#
loop_
_entity_poly.entity_id
_entity_poly.type
_entity_poly.pdbx_seq_one_letter_code
_entity_poly.pdbx_strand_id
1 'polypeptide(L)'
;MWSCNKRYCPAIVFIAMFCSCALATSRDMVGCHMFGHTRTVKINGCVQFTLTTNACRGFCPSYSTPSPNGSSNPTPNKSSGQLLNAATSWKRKT
;
A
#
# COMPACT_ATOMS: atom_id res chain seq x y z
N MET A 1 -47.36 -15.32 -1.53
CA MET A 1 -47.05 -14.51 -2.73
C MET A 1 -46.58 -13.14 -2.23
N TRP A 2 -45.29 -12.82 -2.34
CA TRP A 2 -44.78 -11.51 -1.91
C TRP A 2 -45.17 -10.49 -2.97
N SER A 3 -46.13 -9.63 -2.63
CA SER A 3 -46.62 -8.57 -3.50
C SER A 3 -45.53 -7.49 -3.61
N CYS A 4 -44.69 -7.58 -4.64
CA CYS A 4 -43.70 -6.55 -4.93
C CYS A 4 -44.41 -5.34 -5.54
N ASN A 5 -44.73 -4.37 -4.68
CA ASN A 5 -45.49 -3.19 -5.06
C ASN A 5 -44.61 -2.30 -5.98
N LYS A 6 -45.04 -2.15 -7.24
CA LYS A 6 -44.26 -1.64 -8.39
C LYS A 6 -43.66 -0.23 -8.19
N ARG A 7 -44.14 0.54 -7.21
CA ARG A 7 -43.63 1.85 -6.81
C ARG A 7 -42.31 1.82 -6.02
N TYR A 8 -42.02 0.75 -5.29
CA TYR A 8 -40.79 0.66 -4.46
C TYR A 8 -39.61 0.01 -5.21
N CYS A 9 -39.89 -0.59 -6.37
CA CYS A 9 -38.89 -1.25 -7.22
C CYS A 9 -37.73 -0.32 -7.64
N PRO A 10 -37.95 0.93 -8.12
CA PRO A 10 -36.83 1.79 -8.52
C PRO A 10 -36.01 2.24 -7.31
N ALA A 11 -36.63 2.55 -6.18
CA ALA A 11 -35.93 3.00 -4.99
C ALA A 11 -34.98 1.92 -4.42
N ILE A 12 -35.42 0.66 -4.42
CA ILE A 12 -34.60 -0.48 -3.97
C ILE A 12 -33.40 -0.70 -4.90
N VAL A 13 -33.59 -0.55 -6.21
CA VAL A 13 -32.51 -0.67 -7.20
C VAL A 13 -31.49 0.47 -7.05
N PHE A 14 -31.93 1.70 -6.84
CA PHE A 14 -31.03 2.84 -6.62
C PHE A 14 -30.20 2.70 -5.33
N ILE A 15 -30.79 2.20 -4.24
CA ILE A 15 -30.09 1.95 -2.98
C ILE A 15 -29.06 0.81 -3.13
N ALA A 16 -29.42 -0.28 -3.81
CA ALA A 16 -28.50 -1.40 -4.06
C ALA A 16 -27.32 -1.00 -4.96
N MET A 17 -27.55 -0.14 -5.95
CA MET A 17 -26.51 0.37 -6.85
C MET A 17 -25.54 1.30 -6.13
N PHE A 18 -26.02 2.20 -5.27
CA PHE A 18 -25.17 3.09 -4.47
C PHE A 18 -24.31 2.36 -3.42
N CYS A 19 -24.79 1.23 -2.89
CA CYS A 19 -24.07 0.44 -1.89
C CYS A 19 -22.77 -0.19 -2.45
N SER A 20 -22.70 -0.42 -3.76
CA SER A 20 -21.58 -1.10 -4.41
C SER A 20 -20.28 -0.26 -4.46
N CYS A 21 -20.36 1.07 -4.30
CA CYS A 21 -19.19 1.95 -4.36
C CYS A 21 -18.50 2.17 -3.00
N ALA A 22 -19.17 1.88 -1.88
CA ALA A 22 -18.68 2.23 -0.54
C ALA A 22 -17.77 1.16 0.10
N LEU A 23 -17.59 0.01 -0.54
CA LEU A 23 -16.88 -1.14 0.03
C LEU A 23 -15.50 -1.41 -0.60
N ALA A 24 -14.86 -0.38 -1.17
CA ALA A 24 -13.44 -0.45 -1.51
C ALA A 24 -12.60 -0.02 -0.30
N THR A 25 -12.55 -0.86 0.74
CA THR A 25 -11.56 -0.66 1.79
C THR A 25 -10.19 -0.96 1.19
N SER A 26 -9.28 0.01 1.25
CA SER A 26 -7.89 -0.15 0.85
C SER A 26 -7.27 -1.26 1.71
N ARG A 27 -7.26 -2.49 1.20
CA ARG A 27 -6.59 -3.60 1.88
C ARG A 27 -5.10 -3.29 1.89
N ASP A 28 -4.57 -3.07 3.09
CA ASP A 28 -3.14 -3.08 3.37
C ASP A 28 -2.58 -4.44 2.93
N MET A 29 -2.09 -4.51 1.69
CA MET A 29 -1.41 -5.71 1.21
C MET A 29 -0.08 -5.81 1.95
N VAL A 30 -0.04 -6.70 2.94
CA VAL A 30 1.19 -7.05 3.66
C VAL A 30 2.12 -7.74 2.66
N GLY A 31 3.18 -7.05 2.23
CA GLY A 31 4.14 -7.59 1.26
C GLY A 31 4.79 -6.53 0.37
N CYS A 32 5.98 -6.84 -0.14
CA CYS A 32 6.71 -6.07 -1.14
C CYS A 32 6.46 -6.66 -2.52
N HIS A 33 5.98 -5.85 -3.46
CA HIS A 33 5.90 -6.24 -4.88
C HIS A 33 6.73 -5.31 -5.75
N MET A 34 7.37 -5.90 -6.76
CA MET A 34 8.02 -5.14 -7.82
C MET A 34 6.96 -4.61 -8.77
N PHE A 35 7.10 -3.35 -9.17
CA PHE A 35 6.24 -2.74 -10.19
C PHE A 35 7.09 -1.90 -11.15
N GLY A 36 6.65 -1.78 -12.40
CA GLY A 36 7.30 -0.93 -13.39
C GLY A 36 7.09 0.55 -13.05
N HIS A 37 8.18 1.30 -12.94
CA HIS A 37 8.17 2.73 -12.71
C HIS A 37 9.00 3.46 -13.76
N THR A 38 8.35 4.40 -14.43
CA THR A 38 8.95 5.22 -15.47
C THR A 38 9.33 6.57 -14.88
N ARG A 39 10.63 6.91 -14.92
CA ARG A 39 11.11 8.22 -14.49
C ARG A 39 11.95 8.88 -15.58
N THR A 40 11.77 10.18 -15.76
CA THR A 40 12.60 10.96 -16.67
C THR A 40 13.90 11.35 -15.97
N VAL A 41 15.02 10.86 -16.46
CA VAL A 41 16.35 11.16 -15.91
C VAL A 41 16.94 12.35 -16.67
N LYS A 42 17.30 13.39 -15.91
CA LYS A 42 17.99 14.58 -16.40
C LYS A 42 19.40 14.59 -15.82
N ILE A 43 20.39 14.48 -16.70
CA ILE A 43 21.81 14.59 -16.33
C ILE A 43 22.30 15.94 -16.85
N ASN A 44 22.95 16.74 -15.99
CA ASN A 44 23.44 18.05 -16.38
C ASN A 44 24.49 17.92 -17.49
N GLY A 45 24.28 18.60 -18.61
CA GLY A 45 25.15 18.50 -19.80
C GLY A 45 24.84 17.32 -20.73
N CYS A 46 23.79 16.54 -20.47
CA CYS A 46 23.33 15.48 -21.36
C CYS A 46 21.86 15.63 -21.74
N VAL A 47 21.45 14.91 -22.80
CA VAL A 47 20.05 14.85 -23.24
C VAL A 47 19.19 14.16 -22.17
N GLN A 48 17.97 14.64 -22.02
CA GLN A 48 17.00 14.07 -21.08
C GLN A 48 16.35 12.82 -21.70
N PHE A 49 16.27 11.73 -20.93
CA PHE A 49 15.71 10.46 -21.42
C PHE A 49 14.80 9.81 -20.39
N THR A 50 13.84 9.03 -20.88
CA THR A 50 12.86 8.33 -20.05
C THR A 50 13.34 6.91 -19.76
N LEU A 51 13.48 6.56 -18.48
CA LEU A 51 13.90 5.24 -18.04
C LEU A 51 12.74 4.50 -17.39
N THR A 52 12.49 3.27 -17.83
CA THR A 52 11.55 2.35 -17.19
C THR A 52 12.35 1.35 -16.35
N THR A 53 12.13 1.36 -15.04
CA THR A 53 12.85 0.51 -14.08
C THR A 53 11.87 -0.15 -13.11
N ASN A 54 12.23 -1.29 -12.54
CA ASN A 54 11.43 -1.91 -11.50
C ASN A 54 11.66 -1.20 -10.16
N ALA A 55 10.58 -0.82 -9.48
CA ALA A 55 10.58 -0.24 -8.14
C ALA A 55 9.80 -1.15 -7.18
N CYS A 56 10.02 -0.99 -5.87
CA CYS A 56 9.31 -1.74 -4.84
C CYS A 56 8.15 -0.91 -4.31
N ARG A 57 6.95 -1.50 -4.24
CA ARG A 57 5.78 -0.93 -3.57
C ARG A 57 5.23 -1.95 -2.58
N GLY A 58 4.88 -1.50 -1.39
CA GLY A 58 4.45 -2.39 -0.33
C GLY A 58 4.66 -1.82 1.06
N PHE A 59 4.19 -2.57 2.05
CA PHE A 59 4.36 -2.25 3.46
C PHE A 59 5.19 -3.34 4.13
N CYS A 60 6.22 -2.92 4.87
CA CYS A 60 6.96 -3.80 5.76
C CYS A 60 6.33 -3.76 7.15
N PRO A 61 6.17 -4.91 7.82
CA PRO A 61 5.64 -4.94 9.18
C PRO A 61 6.57 -4.17 10.13
N SER A 62 5.97 -3.36 10.98
CA SER A 62 6.64 -2.68 12.08
C SER A 62 5.78 -2.77 13.33
N TYR A 63 6.41 -3.03 14.47
CA TYR A 63 5.72 -3.14 15.75
C TYR A 63 6.58 -2.57 16.87
N SER A 64 5.91 -2.11 17.92
CA SER A 64 6.55 -1.53 19.10
C SER A 64 6.22 -2.37 20.32
N THR A 65 7.25 -2.75 21.07
CA THR A 65 7.13 -3.47 22.33
C THR A 65 7.16 -2.46 23.47
N PRO A 66 6.08 -2.30 24.25
CA PRO A 66 6.05 -1.39 25.38
C PRO A 66 6.94 -1.90 26.51
N SER A 67 7.48 -0.98 27.31
CA SER A 67 8.24 -1.31 28.52
C SER A 67 7.31 -1.93 29.61
N PRO A 68 7.80 -2.86 30.44
CA PRO A 68 7.03 -3.43 31.55
C PRO A 68 6.61 -2.34 32.56
N ASN A 69 5.34 -2.36 32.97
CA ASN A 69 4.82 -1.49 34.02
C ASN A 69 5.33 -1.98 35.38
N GLY A 70 5.99 -1.12 36.16
CA GLY A 70 6.52 -1.45 37.49
C GLY A 70 8.01 -1.74 37.57
N SER A 71 8.77 -1.51 36.49
CA SER A 71 10.24 -1.49 36.57
C SER A 71 10.70 -0.26 37.34
N SER A 72 11.49 -0.44 38.40
CA SER A 72 12.14 0.64 39.14
C SER A 72 13.15 1.43 38.29
N ASN A 73 13.46 0.93 37.09
CA ASN A 73 14.28 1.59 36.08
C ASN A 73 13.48 1.70 34.76
N PRO A 74 12.99 2.89 34.37
CA PRO A 74 12.19 3.05 33.16
C PRO A 74 13.06 2.83 31.91
N THR A 75 12.86 1.70 31.23
CA THR A 75 13.48 1.47 29.92
C THR A 75 12.63 2.07 28.79
N PRO A 76 13.24 2.62 27.74
CA PRO A 76 12.48 3.14 26.60
C PRO A 76 11.78 2.01 25.83
N ASN A 77 10.64 2.33 25.22
CA ASN A 77 9.91 1.42 24.33
C ASN A 77 10.80 0.99 23.16
N LYS A 78 10.80 -0.31 22.83
CA LYS A 78 11.59 -0.83 21.72
C LYS A 78 10.72 -0.95 20.48
N SER A 79 11.08 -0.25 19.41
CA SER A 79 10.47 -0.41 18.09
C SER A 79 11.30 -1.36 17.23
N SER A 80 10.63 -2.19 16.43
CA SER A 80 11.23 -3.06 15.42
C SER A 80 10.52 -2.81 14.10
N GLY A 81 11.30 -2.54 13.05
CA GLY A 81 10.78 -2.29 11.71
C GLY A 81 11.79 -2.66 10.64
N GLN A 82 11.30 -3.04 9.47
CA GLN A 82 12.11 -3.36 8.30
C GLN A 82 11.89 -2.31 7.19
N LEU A 83 12.94 -2.00 6.43
CA LEU A 83 12.87 -1.12 5.27
C LEU A 83 12.57 -1.92 4.00
N LEU A 84 11.73 -1.37 3.13
CA LEU A 84 11.42 -1.93 1.82
C LEU A 84 12.57 -1.65 0.84
N ASN A 85 13.31 -2.69 0.43
CA ASN A 85 14.46 -2.56 -0.47
C ASN A 85 14.30 -3.43 -1.72
N ALA A 86 14.86 -2.97 -2.85
CA ALA A 86 14.98 -3.80 -4.04
C ALA A 86 16.10 -4.83 -3.85
N ALA A 87 15.75 -6.13 -3.95
CA ALA A 87 16.75 -7.19 -4.00
C ALA A 87 17.59 -7.02 -5.27
N THR A 88 18.88 -6.73 -5.08
CA THR A 88 19.77 -6.21 -6.12
C THR A 88 20.01 -7.20 -7.26
N SER A 89 19.77 -6.77 -8.50
CA SER A 89 20.52 -7.25 -9.67
C SER A 89 21.09 -6.05 -10.43
N TRP A 90 22.18 -5.49 -9.89
CA TRP A 90 23.11 -4.65 -10.65
C TRP A 90 24.46 -5.35 -10.67
N LYS A 91 24.62 -6.37 -11.52
CA LYS A 91 25.97 -6.82 -11.92
C LYS A 91 26.54 -5.71 -12.79
N ARG A 92 27.52 -4.98 -12.26
CA ARG A 92 28.38 -4.07 -13.02
C ARG A 92 29.02 -4.92 -14.14
N LYS A 93 28.55 -4.78 -15.38
CA LYS A 93 29.21 -5.42 -16.53
C LYS A 93 30.50 -4.64 -16.73
N THR A 94 31.60 -5.28 -16.30
CA THR A 94 32.97 -4.83 -16.56
C THR A 94 33.30 -5.12 -18.02
#